data_AF-A0A645DTF2-F1
#
_entry.id   AF-A0A645DTF2-F1
#
_cell.length_a   1.000
_cell.length_b   1.000
_cell.length_c   1.000
_cell.angle_alpha   90.00
_cell.angle_beta   90.00
_cell.angle_gamma   90.00
#
_symmetry.space_group_name_H-M   'P 1'
#
loop_
_entity.id
_entity.type
_entity.pdbx_description
1 polymer ?
#
loop_
_entity_poly.entity_id
_entity_poly.type
_entity_poly.pdbx_seq_one_letter_code
_entity_poly.pdbx_strand_id
1 'polypeptide(L)'
;MVTHLAQVAAFADRHFVVVKSDDGRITTSGVREVARADRAGELARMMAGIDATDTALAHAEELLAVAAEPASNGSLVARRSNR
;
A
#
# COMPACT_ATOMS: atom_id res chain seq x y z
N MET A 1 2.39 10.19 5.02
CA MET A 1 2.46 9.29 6.20
C MET A 1 3.64 8.35 6.02
N VAL A 2 4.37 8.03 7.10
CA VAL A 2 5.41 6.98 7.09
C VAL A 2 4.88 5.81 7.91
N THR A 3 4.97 4.60 7.37
CA THR A 3 4.48 3.38 8.02
C THR A 3 5.32 2.18 7.59
N HIS A 4 5.37 1.17 8.46
CA HIS A 4 5.91 -0.16 8.14
C HIS A 4 4.79 -1.20 7.96
N LEU A 5 3.54 -0.83 8.20
CA LEU A 5 2.39 -1.74 8.09
C LEU A 5 1.82 -1.74 6.67
N ALA A 6 1.76 -2.93 6.06
CA ALA A 6 1.22 -3.12 4.71
C ALA A 6 -0.25 -2.66 4.62
N GLN A 7 -1.04 -2.95 5.66
CA GLN A 7 -2.46 -2.58 5.74
C GLN A 7 -2.69 -1.08 5.60
N VAL A 8 -1.78 -0.26 6.15
CA VAL A 8 -1.87 1.19 6.01
C VAL A 8 -1.38 1.64 4.64
N ALA A 9 -0.28 1.07 4.15
CA ALA A 9 0.31 1.44 2.86
C ALA A 9 -0.59 1.08 1.65
N ALA A 10 -1.44 0.06 1.78
CA ALA A 10 -2.37 -0.35 0.71
C ALA A 10 -3.40 0.73 0.36
N PHE A 11 -3.80 1.57 1.32
CA PHE A 11 -4.76 2.66 1.11
C PHE A 11 -4.12 3.97 0.66
N ALA A 12 -2.79 4.01 0.50
CA ALA A 12 -2.13 5.22 0.02
C ALA A 12 -2.42 5.48 -1.46
N ASP A 13 -2.75 6.73 -1.80
CA ASP A 13 -2.92 7.17 -3.20
C ASP A 13 -1.64 6.97 -4.02
N ARG A 14 -0.49 7.22 -3.38
CA ARG A 14 0.85 7.00 -3.94
C ARG A 14 1.72 6.30 -2.92
N HIS A 15 2.45 5.27 -3.37
CA HIS A 15 3.31 4.46 -2.51
C HIS A 15 4.76 4.76 -2.85
N PHE A 16 5.55 5.17 -1.84
CA PHE A 16 6.99 5.38 -1.96
C PHE A 16 7.74 4.49 -0.99
N VAL A 17 8.90 4.02 -1.41
CA VAL A 17 9.85 3.32 -0.54
C VAL A 17 11.07 4.18 -0.32
N VAL A 18 11.62 4.10 0.89
CA VAL A 18 12.92 4.70 1.21
C VAL A 18 14.00 3.73 0.77
N VAL A 19 14.93 4.20 -0.05
CA VAL A 19 16.07 3.41 -0.51
C VAL A 19 17.35 4.01 0.04
N LYS A 20 18.28 3.14 0.44
CA LYS A 20 19.62 3.54 0.86
C LYS A 20 20.58 3.29 -0.30
N SER A 21 21.37 4.30 -0.64
CA SER A 21 22.45 4.21 -1.62
C SER A 21 23.76 4.60 -0.94
N ASP A 22 24.83 3.88 -1.23
CA ASP A 22 26.15 4.12 -0.68
C ASP A 22 27.19 3.94 -1.78
N ASP A 23 28.09 4.92 -1.94
CA ASP A 23 29.16 4.92 -2.94
C ASP A 23 30.55 4.61 -2.32
N GLY A 24 30.57 4.09 -1.09
CA GLY A 24 31.76 3.82 -0.30
C GLY A 24 32.34 5.03 0.43
N ARG A 25 31.77 6.23 0.25
CA ARG A 25 32.22 7.47 0.92
C ARG A 25 31.09 8.18 1.64
N ILE A 26 29.88 8.17 1.07
CA ILE A 26 28.71 8.82 1.63
C ILE A 26 27.51 7.88 1.51
N THR A 27 26.85 7.64 2.64
CA THR A 27 25.52 7.01 2.65
C THR A 27 24.45 8.07 2.43
N THR A 28 23.61 7.87 1.43
CA THR A 28 22.46 8.73 1.13
C THR A 28 21.15 7.95 1.19
N SER A 29 20.11 8.63 1.63
CA SER A 29 18.74 8.12 1.62
C SER A 29 17.95 8.82 0.53
N GLY A 30 17.34 8.03 -0.34
CA GLY A 30 16.43 8.49 -1.39
C GLY A 30 15.03 7.93 -1.20
N VAL A 31 14.10 8.40 -2.02
CA VAL A 31 12.77 7.81 -2.15
C VAL A 31 12.53 7.40 -3.59
N ARG A 32 11.82 6.29 -3.79
CA ARG A 32 11.39 5.82 -5.10
C ARG A 32 9.90 5.53 -5.06
N GLU A 33 9.18 6.01 -6.06
CA GLU A 33 7.77 5.64 -6.24
C GLU A 33 7.66 4.16 -6.62
N VAL A 34 6.72 3.47 -6.01
CA VAL A 34 6.35 2.08 -6.32
C VAL A 34 5.23 2.16 -7.35
N ALA A 35 5.50 1.68 -8.56
CA ALA A 35 4.51 1.65 -9.62
C ALA A 35 3.34 0.75 -9.23
N ARG A 36 2.16 1.01 -9.80
CA ARG A 36 0.94 0.27 -9.44
C ARG A 36 1.09 -1.25 -9.58
N ALA A 37 1.79 -1.71 -10.62
CA ALA A 37 2.06 -3.12 -10.86
C ALA A 37 2.97 -3.76 -9.79
N ASP A 38 3.84 -2.98 -9.16
CA ASP A 38 4.81 -3.45 -8.16
C ASP A 38 4.26 -3.38 -6.73
N ARG A 39 3.09 -2.76 -6.53
CA ARG A 39 2.54 -2.53 -5.18
C ARG A 39 2.27 -3.82 -4.44
N ALA A 40 1.76 -4.86 -5.10
CA ALA A 40 1.48 -6.14 -4.46
C ALA A 40 2.77 -6.77 -3.91
N GLY A 41 3.84 -6.77 -4.69
CA GLY A 41 5.14 -7.27 -4.27
C GLY A 41 5.72 -6.50 -3.09
N GLU A 42 5.62 -5.17 -3.09
CA GLU A 42 6.12 -4.36 -1.97
C GLU A 42 5.31 -4.59 -0.68
N LEU A 43 3.99 -4.68 -0.77
CA LEU A 43 3.14 -5.00 0.38
C LEU A 43 3.42 -6.41 0.91
N ALA A 44 3.62 -7.40 0.03
CA ALA A 44 4.04 -8.74 0.40
C ALA A 44 5.38 -8.72 1.14
N ARG A 45 6.35 -7.92 0.65
CA ARG A 45 7.66 -7.71 1.30
C ARG A 45 7.51 -7.06 2.69
N MET A 46 6.58 -6.13 2.87
CA MET A 46 6.31 -5.54 4.18
C MET A 46 5.74 -6.56 5.18
N MET A 47 5.00 -7.57 4.70
CA MET A 47 4.38 -8.61 5.55
C MET A 47 5.32 -9.79 5.84
N ALA A 48 5.99 -10.31 4.81
CA ALA A 48 6.84 -11.51 4.91
C ALA A 48 8.33 -11.20 5.09
N GLY A 49 8.75 -9.95 4.88
CA GLY A 49 10.16 -9.56 4.89
C GLY A 49 10.82 -9.71 3.52
N ILE A 50 12.12 -10.02 3.50
CA ILE A 50 12.93 -10.06 2.27
C ILE A 50 12.50 -11.23 1.35
N ASP A 51 11.98 -12.31 1.93
CA ASP A 51 11.49 -13.48 1.21
C ASP A 51 9.97 -13.44 1.05
N ALA A 52 9.50 -12.62 0.11
CA ALA A 52 8.10 -12.61 -0.25
C ALA A 52 7.67 -14.01 -0.73
N THR A 53 6.64 -14.57 -0.10
CA THR A 53 6.08 -15.88 -0.44
C THR A 53 4.85 -15.71 -1.33
N ASP A 54 4.46 -16.77 -2.04
CA ASP A 54 3.23 -16.78 -2.84
C ASP A 54 2.00 -16.44 -1.98
N THR A 55 1.95 -16.92 -0.73
CA THR A 55 0.87 -16.60 0.22
C THR A 55 0.86 -15.12 0.59
N ALA A 56 2.03 -14.50 0.81
CA ALA A 56 2.11 -13.09 1.12
C ALA A 56 1.71 -12.22 -0.08
N LEU A 57 2.04 -12.65 -1.29
CA LEU A 57 1.62 -11.98 -2.52
C LEU A 57 0.10 -12.04 -2.70
N ALA A 58 -0.50 -13.23 -2.55
CA ALA A 58 -1.95 -13.39 -2.62
C ALA A 58 -2.67 -12.49 -1.60
N HIS A 59 -2.17 -12.45 -0.36
CA HIS A 59 -2.75 -11.58 0.66
C HIS A 59 -2.58 -10.08 0.35
N ALA A 60 -1.46 -9.69 -0.26
CA ALA A 60 -1.25 -8.30 -0.70
C ALA A 60 -2.21 -7.89 -1.82
N GLU A 61 -2.51 -8.80 -2.75
CA GLU A 61 -3.50 -8.57 -3.82
C GLU A 61 -4.91 -8.38 -3.25
N GLU A 62 -5.32 -9.22 -2.29
CA GLU A 62 -6.59 -9.06 -1.57
C GLU A 62 -6.68 -7.70 -0.88
N LEU A 63 -5.61 -7.30 -0.18
CA LEU A 63 -5.55 -6.03 0.52
C LEU A 63 -5.68 -4.82 -0.43
N LEU A 64 -5.03 -4.90 -1.60
CA LEU A 64 -5.16 -3.89 -2.64
C LEU A 64 -6.56 -3.85 -3.26
N ALA A 65 -7.21 -4.99 -3.43
CA ALA A 65 -8.59 -5.05 -3.90
C ALA A 65 -9.53 -4.34 -2.91
N VAL A 66 -9.43 -4.63 -1.62
CA VAL A 66 -10.20 -3.96 -0.56
C VAL A 66 -9.93 -2.45 -0.55
N ALA A 67 -8.67 -2.03 -0.69
CA ALA A 67 -8.32 -0.61 -0.72
C ALA A 67 -8.80 0.13 -1.99
N ALA A 68 -9.03 -0.59 -3.08
CA ALA A 68 -9.53 -0.03 -4.34
C ALA A 68 -11.06 0.06 -4.38
N GLU A 69 -11.78 -0.62 -3.49
CA GLU A 69 -13.23 -0.47 -3.40
C GLU A 69 -13.57 0.95 -2.92
N PRO A 70 -14.32 1.75 -3.72
CA PRO A 70 -14.78 3.04 -3.26
C PRO A 70 -15.70 2.81 -2.06
N ALA A 71 -15.38 3.42 -0.92
CA ALA A 71 -16.18 3.30 0.30
C ALA A 71 -17.66 3.54 -0.01
N SER A 72 -18.45 2.47 -0.05
CA SER A 72 -19.87 2.49 -0.40
C SER A 72 -20.72 3.01 0.77
N ASN A 73 -20.31 4.12 1.39
CA ASN A 73 -20.99 4.65 2.55
C ASN A 73 -21.26 6.15 2.38
N GLY A 74 -22.44 6.46 1.84
CA GLY A 74 -22.93 7.84 1.69
C GLY A 74 -24.36 8.00 1.18
N SER A 75 -25.02 6.99 0.60
CA SER A 75 -26.35 7.18 -0.02
C SER A 75 -27.57 6.91 0.88
N LEU A 76 -27.39 6.74 2.19
CA LEU A 76 -28.48 6.37 3.12
C LEU A 76 -29.15 7.56 3.85
N VAL A 77 -28.82 8.82 3.52
CA VAL A 77 -29.41 10.00 4.18
C VAL A 77 -30.51 10.69 3.36
N ALA A 78 -30.75 10.31 2.10
CA ALA A 78 -31.71 11.02 1.23
C ALA A 78 -33.14 10.42 1.14
N ARG A 79 -33.48 9.38 1.93
CA ARG A 79 -34.78 8.67 1.80
C ARG A 79 -35.71 8.75 3.02
N ARG A 80 -35.60 9.80 3.85
CA ARG A 80 -36.59 10.09 4.89
C ARG A 80 -36.86 11.58 4.99
N SER A 81 -37.91 12.02 4.31
CA SER A 81 -38.94 12.94 4.80
C SER A 81 -39.53 13.77 3.65
N ASN A 82 -40.37 13.12 2.84
CA ASN A 82 -41.47 13.82 2.17
C ASN A 82 -42.76 13.12 2.60
N ARG A 83 -43.22 13.46 3.81
CA ARG A 83 -44.60 13.37 4.27
C ARG A 83 -44.78 14.32 5.45
#